data_AF-A0A3R7X1X2-F1
#
_entry.id   AF-A0A3R7X1X2-F1
#
_cell.length_a   1.000
_cell.length_b   1.000
_cell.length_c   1.000
_cell.angle_alpha   90.00
_cell.angle_beta   90.00
_cell.angle_gamma   90.00
#
_symmetry.space_group_name_H-M   'P 1'
#
loop_
_entity.id
_entity.type
_entity.pdbx_description
1 polymer ?
#
loop_
_entity_poly.entity_id
_entity_poly.type
_entity_poly.pdbx_seq_one_letter_code
_entity_poly.pdbx_strand_id
1 'polypeptide(L)'
;MYRVLIAVVLLAGLATTGAAASEAVIGETITLAGSAAGADRVYLFMIGPNLDRAGVALHDPTLRAAAGQFTEVQVRSSGRWEYRWNTGRAGLDPATYTIFAVNQPRDRHNLHGATYKTIPVTLRSAALTLETGVEKTGSLQVTVEPWGARVEIDGGYAGETPLAIQLPTGGYAVDISCEGYDPFGMNVTIYEGKTTSIIRTLTPVPEPAPLPPETIPETPEAAGWGAALLGAALCIGYRMKP
;
A
#
# COMPACT_ATOMS: atom_id res chain seq x y z
N MET A 1 3.43 7.59 0.41
CA MET A 1 4.82 8.04 0.21
C MET A 1 4.80 9.57 0.13
N TYR A 2 5.20 10.29 1.17
CA TYR A 2 5.15 11.77 1.18
C TYR A 2 6.34 12.32 0.38
N ARG A 3 6.09 12.94 -0.79
CA ARG A 3 7.11 13.68 -1.54
C ARG A 3 7.18 15.09 -0.98
N VAL A 4 8.36 15.54 -0.54
CA VAL A 4 8.57 16.92 -0.07
C VAL A 4 9.08 17.74 -1.25
N LEU A 5 8.20 18.55 -1.84
CA LEU A 5 8.56 19.53 -2.87
C LEU A 5 8.94 20.85 -2.20
N ILE A 6 10.14 21.35 -2.50
CA ILE A 6 10.66 22.62 -1.96
C ILE A 6 10.59 23.69 -3.05
N ALA A 7 9.78 24.71 -2.84
CA ALA A 7 9.77 25.92 -3.66
C ALA A 7 10.50 27.04 -2.91
N VAL A 8 11.50 27.65 -3.56
CA VAL A 8 12.41 28.62 -2.91
C VAL A 8 12.12 30.06 -3.36
N VAL A 9 11.97 30.98 -2.40
CA VAL A 9 11.79 32.42 -2.61
C VAL A 9 12.88 33.23 -1.92
N LEU A 10 13.71 33.92 -2.70
CA LEU A 10 14.76 34.78 -2.15
C LEU A 10 14.34 36.25 -2.21
N LEU A 11 14.04 36.88 -1.07
CA LEU A 11 13.69 38.30 -0.97
C LEU A 11 14.91 39.24 -0.81
N ALA A 12 16.15 38.74 -0.91
CA ALA A 12 17.38 39.55 -0.76
C ALA A 12 18.32 39.44 -1.98
N GLY A 13 18.96 40.56 -2.30
CA GLY A 13 19.79 40.79 -3.49
C GLY A 13 21.14 40.04 -3.45
N LEU A 14 21.17 38.89 -4.10
CA LEU A 14 22.27 38.36 -4.90
C LEU A 14 21.64 37.29 -5.80
N ALA A 15 22.05 37.28 -7.06
CA ALA A 15 21.44 36.45 -8.11
C ALA A 15 21.51 34.97 -7.74
N THR A 16 20.36 34.31 -7.68
CA THR A 16 20.19 32.92 -8.15
C THR A 16 18.74 32.76 -8.60
N THR A 17 18.63 32.47 -9.89
CA THR A 17 17.57 31.77 -10.64
C THR A 17 16.18 31.70 -10.02
N GLY A 18 15.20 32.19 -10.77
CA GLY A 18 13.77 32.14 -10.44
C GLY A 18 13.35 30.83 -9.80
N ALA A 19 12.45 30.95 -8.84
CA ALA A 19 11.76 29.81 -8.26
C ALA A 19 11.22 28.97 -9.42
N ALA A 20 11.78 27.78 -9.61
CA ALA A 20 11.33 26.85 -10.62
C ALA A 20 9.82 26.67 -10.44
N ALA A 21 9.06 26.77 -11.53
CA ALA A 21 7.63 26.48 -11.52
C ALA A 21 7.44 25.12 -10.84
N SER A 22 6.88 25.15 -9.63
CA SER A 22 6.73 23.94 -8.83
C SER A 22 5.38 23.35 -9.20
N GLU A 23 5.42 22.25 -9.95
CA GLU A 23 4.24 21.42 -10.17
C GLU A 23 4.03 20.54 -8.94
N ALA A 24 2.80 20.52 -8.42
CA ALA A 24 2.43 19.72 -7.27
C ALA A 24 1.02 19.17 -7.44
N VAL A 25 0.74 18.09 -6.72
CA VAL A 25 -0.58 17.46 -6.73
C VAL A 25 -1.41 18.00 -5.56
N ILE A 26 -2.68 18.36 -5.82
CA ILE A 26 -3.61 18.79 -4.77
C ILE A 26 -3.77 17.66 -3.75
N GLY A 27 -3.56 17.97 -2.47
CA GLY A 27 -3.52 16.98 -1.39
C GLY A 27 -2.11 16.74 -0.84
N GLU A 28 -1.07 17.14 -1.57
CA GLU A 28 0.30 17.11 -1.07
C GLU A 28 0.62 18.33 -0.20
N THR A 29 1.62 18.16 0.68
CA THR A 29 2.20 19.27 1.44
C THR A 29 3.38 19.84 0.70
N ILE A 30 3.27 21.10 0.27
CA ILE A 30 4.34 21.83 -0.41
C ILE A 30 5.12 22.62 0.63
N THR A 31 6.45 22.56 0.58
CA THR A 31 7.30 23.37 1.45
C THR A 31 7.74 24.62 0.69
N LEU A 32 7.27 25.78 1.14
CA LEU A 32 7.70 27.08 0.65
C LEU A 32 8.80 27.58 1.58
N ALA A 33 9.98 27.83 1.05
CA ALA A 33 11.11 28.30 1.85
C ALA A 33 11.74 29.53 1.21
N GLY A 34 12.43 30.34 2.00
CA GLY A 34 13.01 31.56 1.46
C GLY A 34 13.95 32.27 2.40
N SER A 35 14.42 33.43 1.95
CA SER A 35 15.20 34.35 2.78
C SER A 35 14.59 35.75 2.74
N ALA A 36 14.41 36.38 3.89
CA ALA A 36 13.97 37.76 4.04
C ALA A 36 14.86 38.44 5.10
N ALA A 37 16.11 38.73 4.73
CA ALA A 37 17.06 39.36 5.64
C ALA A 37 16.54 40.75 6.06
N GLY A 38 16.49 41.00 7.38
CA GLY A 38 16.00 42.26 7.95
C GLY A 38 14.48 42.36 8.16
N ALA A 39 13.72 41.29 7.91
CA ALA A 39 12.30 41.21 8.27
C ALA A 39 12.10 40.17 9.38
N ASP A 40 11.25 40.48 10.36
CA ASP A 40 10.87 39.52 11.42
C ASP A 40 9.82 38.52 10.93
N ARG A 41 8.99 38.95 9.97
CA ARG A 41 7.87 38.18 9.42
C ARG A 41 7.79 38.32 7.91
N VAL A 42 7.28 37.27 7.28
CA VAL A 42 6.86 37.28 5.88
C VAL A 42 5.37 36.97 5.82
N TYR A 43 4.66 37.72 4.99
CA TYR A 43 3.23 37.60 4.76
C TYR A 43 3.04 36.90 3.42
N LEU A 44 2.45 35.71 3.47
CA LEU A 44 2.14 34.90 2.29
C LEU A 44 0.66 35.00 1.94
N PHE A 45 0.39 35.25 0.66
CA PHE A 45 -0.95 35.13 0.08
C PHE A 45 -0.85 34.58 -1.34
N MET A 46 -1.98 34.18 -1.92
CA MET A 46 -2.02 33.61 -3.26
C MET A 46 -3.18 34.16 -4.08
N ILE A 47 -2.99 34.19 -5.39
CA ILE A 47 -4.05 34.43 -6.37
C ILE A 47 -4.11 33.23 -7.33
N GLY A 48 -5.28 33.01 -7.92
CA GLY A 48 -5.49 31.98 -8.91
C GLY A 48 -6.95 31.94 -9.34
N PRO A 49 -7.35 30.95 -10.14
CA PRO A 49 -8.75 30.78 -10.54
C PRO A 49 -9.67 30.66 -9.33
N ASN A 50 -10.85 31.26 -9.44
CA ASN A 50 -11.91 31.25 -8.42
C ASN A 50 -11.53 31.85 -7.05
N LEU A 51 -10.37 32.52 -6.96
CA LEU A 51 -9.93 33.21 -5.75
C LEU A 51 -10.07 34.73 -5.90
N ASP A 52 -10.04 35.42 -4.75
CA ASP A 52 -10.02 36.87 -4.71
C ASP A 52 -8.80 37.43 -5.46
N ARG A 53 -9.03 38.46 -6.30
CA ARG A 53 -7.97 39.10 -7.10
C ARG A 53 -6.96 39.89 -6.26
N ALA A 54 -7.36 40.34 -5.07
CA ALA A 54 -6.47 40.97 -4.09
C ALA A 54 -5.58 39.94 -3.36
N GLY A 55 -5.92 38.66 -3.45
CA GLY A 55 -5.23 37.56 -2.79
C GLY A 55 -5.96 37.02 -1.58
N VAL A 56 -5.64 35.77 -1.24
CA VAL A 56 -6.17 35.04 -0.08
C VAL A 56 -5.04 34.35 0.68
N ALA A 57 -5.25 34.05 1.96
CA ALA A 57 -4.26 33.32 2.75
C ALA A 57 -4.08 31.88 2.22
N LEU A 58 -2.85 31.34 2.32
CA LEU A 58 -2.54 29.98 1.87
C LEU A 58 -3.16 28.90 2.77
N HIS A 59 -3.19 29.12 4.10
CA HIS A 59 -3.75 28.14 5.04
C HIS A 59 -5.28 28.06 4.97
N ASP A 60 -5.93 29.14 4.56
CA ASP A 60 -7.38 29.25 4.44
C ASP A 60 -7.75 30.28 3.36
N PRO A 61 -8.13 29.82 2.15
CA PRO A 61 -8.50 30.70 1.04
C PRO A 61 -9.77 31.53 1.26
N THR A 62 -10.53 31.29 2.33
CA THR A 62 -11.67 32.15 2.69
C THR A 62 -11.22 33.47 3.31
N LEU A 63 -9.99 33.51 3.85
CA LEU A 63 -9.42 34.71 4.46
C LEU A 63 -8.80 35.61 3.39
N ARG A 64 -9.33 36.84 3.29
CA ARG A 64 -8.99 37.78 2.21
C ARG A 64 -7.79 38.66 2.60
N ALA A 65 -6.80 38.75 1.72
CA ALA A 65 -5.65 39.63 1.90
C ALA A 65 -6.05 41.11 1.97
N ALA A 66 -7.08 41.52 1.21
CA ALA A 66 -7.65 42.87 1.27
C ALA A 66 -8.25 43.22 2.65
N ALA A 67 -8.64 42.22 3.45
CA ALA A 67 -9.09 42.41 4.82
C ALA A 67 -7.92 42.39 5.84
N GLY A 68 -6.68 42.40 5.35
CA GLY A 68 -5.48 42.32 6.19
C GLY A 68 -5.16 40.91 6.67
N GLN A 69 -5.82 39.87 6.13
CA GLN A 69 -5.63 38.49 6.58
C GLN A 69 -4.63 37.77 5.65
N PHE A 70 -3.49 37.36 6.23
CA PHE A 70 -2.40 36.73 5.52
C PHE A 70 -1.96 35.45 6.24
N THR A 71 -1.24 34.60 5.53
CA THR A 71 -0.46 33.54 6.18
C THR A 71 0.85 34.13 6.67
N GLU A 72 1.00 34.30 7.98
CA GLU A 72 2.20 34.85 8.58
C GLU A 72 3.25 33.77 8.86
N VAL A 73 4.49 34.03 8.48
CA VAL A 73 5.62 33.12 8.68
C VAL A 73 6.74 33.85 9.38
N GLN A 74 7.22 33.29 10.48
CA GLN A 74 8.37 33.81 11.22
C GLN A 74 9.66 33.65 10.42
N VAL A 75 10.46 34.70 10.35
CA VAL A 75 11.81 34.64 9.81
C VAL A 75 12.76 34.30 10.95
N ARG A 76 13.59 33.27 10.75
CA ARG A 76 14.60 32.86 11.73
C ARG A 76 15.71 33.91 11.82
N SER A 77 16.51 33.88 12.88
CA SER A 77 17.69 34.74 13.03
C SER A 77 18.69 34.65 11.87
N SER A 78 18.72 33.55 11.13
CA SER A 78 19.50 33.37 9.91
C SER A 78 18.94 34.14 8.69
N GLY A 79 17.84 34.86 8.84
CA GLY A 79 17.12 35.51 7.74
C GLY A 79 16.33 34.54 6.86
N ARG A 80 16.22 33.25 7.24
CA ARG A 80 15.51 32.21 6.48
C ARG A 80 14.12 31.96 7.06
N TRP A 81 13.16 31.68 6.19
CA TRP A 81 11.80 31.29 6.55
C TRP A 81 11.40 30.03 5.81
N GLU A 82 10.46 29.28 6.39
CA GLU A 82 9.91 28.05 5.82
C GLU A 82 8.45 27.92 6.24
N TYR A 83 7.60 27.49 5.31
CA TYR A 83 6.18 27.28 5.50
C TYR A 83 5.74 26.01 4.79
N ARG A 84 5.03 25.13 5.51
CA ARG A 84 4.48 23.89 4.97
C ARG A 84 3.02 24.09 4.63
N TRP A 85 2.73 24.20 3.34
CA TRP A 85 1.40 24.42 2.82
C TRP A 85 0.67 23.11 2.54
N ASN A 86 -0.40 22.83 3.27
CA ASN A 86 -1.28 21.69 3.00
C ASN A 86 -2.35 22.06 1.97
N THR A 87 -2.13 21.69 0.71
CA THR A 87 -3.03 22.05 -0.40
C THR A 87 -4.37 21.30 -0.37
N GLY A 88 -4.46 20.16 0.34
CA GLY A 88 -5.67 19.34 0.41
C GLY A 88 -6.77 19.90 1.31
N ARG A 89 -6.43 20.77 2.26
CA ARG A 89 -7.42 21.37 3.18
C ARG A 89 -8.01 22.69 2.70
N ALA A 90 -7.42 23.26 1.66
CA ALA A 90 -7.72 24.60 1.18
C ALA A 90 -8.86 24.64 0.15
N GLY A 91 -9.34 23.50 -0.35
CA GLY A 91 -10.44 23.45 -1.33
C GLY A 91 -10.08 24.13 -2.66
N LEU A 92 -8.86 23.88 -3.16
CA LEU A 92 -8.31 24.53 -4.34
C LEU A 92 -8.64 23.75 -5.61
N ASP A 93 -8.78 24.47 -6.72
CA ASP A 93 -9.00 23.89 -8.05
C ASP A 93 -7.68 23.54 -8.75
N PRO A 94 -7.68 22.59 -9.70
CA PRO A 94 -6.52 22.30 -10.53
C PRO A 94 -6.18 23.50 -11.44
N ALA A 95 -5.11 24.23 -11.11
CA ALA A 95 -4.70 25.42 -11.83
C ALA A 95 -3.29 25.89 -11.44
N THR A 96 -2.76 26.87 -12.18
CA THR A 96 -1.59 27.64 -11.75
C THR A 96 -2.00 28.75 -10.79
N TYR A 97 -1.50 28.66 -9.56
CA TYR A 97 -1.61 29.71 -8.54
C TYR A 97 -0.32 30.53 -8.51
N THR A 98 -0.44 31.81 -8.20
CA THR A 98 0.71 32.68 -7.94
C THR A 98 0.75 33.01 -6.46
N ILE A 99 1.78 32.51 -5.78
CA ILE A 99 2.04 32.80 -4.37
C ILE A 99 2.87 34.07 -4.30
N PHE A 100 2.50 34.98 -3.41
CA PHE A 100 3.22 36.20 -3.08
C PHE A 100 3.85 36.02 -1.69
N ALA A 101 5.14 36.30 -1.59
CA ALA A 101 5.82 36.47 -0.32
C ALA A 101 6.20 37.94 -0.17
N VAL A 102 5.66 38.61 0.85
CA VAL A 102 5.81 40.05 1.06
C VAL A 102 6.39 40.30 2.45
N ASN A 103 7.30 41.27 2.56
CA ASN A 103 7.90 41.64 3.85
C ASN A 103 6.99 42.51 4.75
N GLN A 104 5.78 42.83 4.28
CA GLN A 104 4.78 43.67 4.95
C GLN A 104 3.37 43.12 4.65
N PRO A 105 2.37 43.39 5.50
CA PRO A 105 0.98 42.93 5.31
C PRO A 105 0.27 43.75 4.23
N ARG A 106 0.70 43.60 2.98
CA ARG A 106 0.15 44.28 1.80
C ARG A 106 -0.48 43.27 0.85
N ASP A 107 -1.70 43.55 0.40
CA ASP A 107 -2.39 42.75 -0.60
C ASP A 107 -1.90 43.06 -2.03
N ARG A 108 -2.38 42.29 -3.01
CA ARG A 108 -1.96 42.38 -4.42
C ARG A 108 -2.06 43.77 -5.04
N HIS A 109 -3.05 44.58 -4.64
CA HIS A 109 -3.28 45.91 -5.20
C HIS A 109 -2.41 46.97 -4.52
N ASN A 110 -1.88 46.69 -3.32
CA ASN A 110 -1.20 47.66 -2.46
C ASN A 110 0.28 47.31 -2.18
N LEU A 111 0.94 46.63 -3.12
CA LEU A 111 2.35 46.20 -2.99
C LEU A 111 3.38 47.34 -3.06
N HIS A 112 2.95 48.58 -3.25
CA HIS A 112 3.86 49.73 -3.34
C HIS A 112 4.65 49.91 -2.02
N GLY A 113 5.97 50.11 -2.13
CA GLY A 113 6.86 50.25 -0.97
C GLY A 113 7.16 48.96 -0.21
N ALA A 114 6.52 47.84 -0.55
CA ALA A 114 6.83 46.53 0.00
C ALA A 114 7.80 45.76 -0.91
N THR A 115 8.70 44.99 -0.30
CA THR A 115 9.55 44.04 -1.01
C THR A 115 8.80 42.72 -1.12
N TYR A 116 8.56 42.27 -2.35
CA TYR A 116 7.87 41.02 -2.60
C TYR A 116 8.53 40.17 -3.68
N LYS A 117 8.21 38.88 -3.67
CA LYS A 117 8.49 37.95 -4.75
C LYS A 117 7.30 37.04 -4.99
N THR A 118 7.20 36.54 -6.20
CA THR A 118 6.15 35.60 -6.61
C THR A 118 6.72 34.23 -6.95
N ILE A 119 5.92 33.20 -6.70
CA ILE A 119 6.16 31.83 -7.15
C ILE A 119 4.92 31.36 -7.91
N PRO A 120 5.06 30.94 -9.18
CA PRO A 120 4.03 30.16 -9.83
C PRO A 120 4.06 28.72 -9.30
N VAL A 121 2.93 28.24 -8.79
CA VAL A 121 2.72 26.86 -8.35
C VAL A 121 1.58 26.27 -9.17
N THR A 122 1.89 25.29 -10.00
CA THR A 122 0.87 24.58 -10.78
C THR A 122 0.34 23.41 -9.96
N LEU A 123 -0.88 23.56 -9.46
CA LEU A 123 -1.61 22.50 -8.79
C LEU A 123 -2.34 21.67 -9.83
N ARG A 124 -1.99 20.40 -9.91
CA ARG A 124 -2.71 19.41 -10.72
C ARG A 124 -3.69 18.70 -9.80
N SER A 125 -4.82 18.25 -10.34
CA SER A 125 -5.68 17.33 -9.60
C SER A 125 -4.82 16.17 -9.10
N ALA A 126 -4.96 15.82 -7.82
CA ALA A 126 -4.82 14.41 -7.51
C ALA A 126 -5.88 13.72 -8.35
N ALA A 127 -5.46 13.01 -9.39
CA ALA A 127 -6.13 11.76 -9.67
C ALA A 127 -5.89 10.93 -8.40
N LEU A 128 -6.73 11.13 -7.39
CA LEU A 128 -7.14 10.03 -6.57
C LEU A 128 -7.73 9.06 -7.59
N THR A 129 -6.91 8.16 -8.09
CA THR A 129 -7.40 6.81 -8.34
C THR A 129 -7.80 6.32 -6.94
N LEU A 130 -8.96 6.79 -6.48
CA LEU A 130 -9.81 5.96 -5.68
C LEU A 130 -10.00 4.76 -6.58
N GLU A 131 -9.24 3.70 -6.33
CA GLU A 131 -9.66 2.36 -6.72
C GLU A 131 -10.90 2.00 -5.90
N THR A 132 -11.96 2.81 -6.01
CA THR A 132 -13.26 2.25 -6.33
C THR A 132 -13.15 1.70 -7.75
N GLY A 133 -12.36 0.63 -7.90
CA GLY A 133 -12.85 -0.45 -8.71
C GLY A 133 -14.22 -0.75 -8.10
N VAL A 134 -15.28 -0.42 -8.82
CA VAL A 134 -16.39 -1.36 -8.83
C VAL A 134 -15.76 -2.61 -9.41
N GLU A 135 -15.10 -3.40 -8.55
CA GLU A 135 -14.68 -4.75 -8.87
C GLU A 135 -15.97 -5.38 -9.34
N LYS A 136 -16.07 -5.59 -10.64
CA LYS A 136 -17.27 -6.15 -11.24
C LYS A 136 -17.40 -7.54 -10.65
N THR A 137 -18.25 -7.72 -9.64
CA THR A 137 -18.31 -9.01 -8.95
C THR A 137 -19.24 -9.95 -9.70
N GLY A 138 -18.87 -11.23 -9.74
CA GLY A 138 -19.79 -12.33 -9.98
C GLY A 138 -19.94 -13.19 -8.73
N SER A 139 -20.84 -14.15 -8.76
CA SER A 139 -21.05 -15.12 -7.69
C SER A 139 -20.47 -16.47 -8.09
N LEU A 140 -19.73 -17.12 -7.19
CA LEU A 140 -19.27 -18.50 -7.33
C LEU A 140 -20.03 -19.36 -6.33
N GLN A 141 -20.70 -20.40 -6.83
CA GLN A 141 -21.33 -21.43 -6.01
C GLN A 141 -20.61 -22.76 -6.21
N VAL A 142 -20.12 -23.34 -5.13
CA VAL A 142 -19.39 -24.61 -5.14
C VAL A 142 -20.15 -25.62 -4.31
N THR A 143 -20.69 -26.64 -4.98
CA THR A 143 -21.41 -27.76 -4.36
C THR A 143 -20.67 -29.04 -4.68
N VAL A 144 -20.15 -29.71 -3.65
CA VAL A 144 -19.41 -30.96 -3.79
C VAL A 144 -19.99 -32.02 -2.87
N GLU A 145 -20.04 -33.25 -3.36
CA GLU A 145 -20.36 -34.44 -2.58
C GLU A 145 -19.10 -35.30 -2.37
N PRO A 146 -18.75 -35.66 -1.11
CA PRO A 146 -19.45 -35.34 0.13
C PRO A 146 -19.36 -33.85 0.53
N TRP A 147 -20.33 -33.40 1.33
CA TRP A 147 -20.30 -32.05 1.92
C TRP A 147 -19.15 -31.92 2.93
N GLY A 148 -18.69 -30.69 3.18
CA GLY A 148 -17.54 -30.42 4.03
C GLY A 148 -16.20 -30.56 3.30
N ALA A 149 -16.20 -30.56 1.96
CA ALA A 149 -14.95 -30.49 1.21
C ALA A 149 -14.35 -29.08 1.33
N ARG A 150 -13.07 -28.99 1.64
CA ARG A 150 -12.30 -27.75 1.74
C ARG A 150 -12.08 -27.15 0.34
N VAL A 151 -12.41 -25.87 0.19
CA VAL A 151 -12.26 -25.11 -1.05
C VAL A 151 -11.19 -24.03 -0.87
N GLU A 152 -10.22 -24.01 -1.79
CA GLU A 152 -9.16 -23.01 -1.88
C GLU A 152 -9.25 -22.32 -3.24
N ILE A 153 -9.04 -21.01 -3.26
CA ILE A 153 -9.13 -20.16 -4.46
C ILE A 153 -7.82 -19.36 -4.56
N ASP A 154 -7.10 -19.53 -5.67
CA ASP A 154 -5.75 -19.01 -5.91
C ASP A 154 -4.76 -19.32 -4.75
N GLY A 155 -4.91 -20.50 -4.14
CA GLY A 155 -4.12 -20.95 -3.00
C GLY A 155 -4.53 -20.37 -1.64
N GLY A 156 -5.59 -19.56 -1.57
CA GLY A 156 -6.18 -19.04 -0.34
C GLY A 156 -7.41 -19.85 0.10
N TYR A 157 -7.50 -20.20 1.38
CA TYR A 157 -8.67 -20.90 1.93
C TYR A 157 -9.95 -20.05 1.82
N ALA A 158 -10.96 -20.56 1.12
CA ALA A 158 -12.22 -19.86 0.86
C ALA A 158 -13.39 -20.38 1.71
N GLY A 159 -13.32 -21.62 2.21
CA GLY A 159 -14.34 -22.23 3.06
C GLY A 159 -14.53 -23.72 2.80
N GLU A 160 -15.69 -24.25 3.18
CA GLU A 160 -16.09 -25.65 2.95
C GLU A 160 -17.38 -25.72 2.13
N THR A 161 -17.59 -26.83 1.40
CA THR A 161 -18.79 -27.03 0.57
C THR A 161 -20.02 -27.40 1.40
N PRO A 162 -21.24 -26.95 1.05
CA PRO A 162 -21.55 -26.01 -0.04
C PRO A 162 -21.13 -24.55 0.26
N LEU A 163 -20.43 -23.92 -0.68
CA LEU A 163 -19.90 -22.56 -0.53
C LEU A 163 -20.53 -21.63 -1.57
N ALA A 164 -20.99 -20.45 -1.14
CA ALA A 164 -21.42 -19.37 -2.02
C ALA A 164 -20.64 -18.09 -1.67
N ILE A 165 -19.85 -17.58 -2.61
CA ILE A 165 -18.97 -16.43 -2.40
C ILE A 165 -19.03 -15.46 -3.58
N GLN A 166 -18.94 -14.16 -3.32
CA GLN A 166 -18.79 -13.15 -4.37
C GLN A 166 -17.32 -12.88 -4.61
N LEU A 167 -16.91 -12.94 -5.88
CA LEU A 167 -15.54 -12.72 -6.32
C LEU A 167 -15.52 -11.66 -7.42
N PRO A 168 -14.44 -10.86 -7.54
CA PRO A 168 -14.22 -10.03 -8.71
C PRO A 168 -14.24 -10.82 -10.02
N THR A 169 -14.57 -10.17 -11.13
CA THR A 169 -14.45 -10.78 -12.45
C THR A 169 -13.00 -11.11 -12.75
N GLY A 170 -12.74 -12.35 -13.13
CA GLY A 170 -11.37 -12.82 -13.33
C GLY A 170 -11.34 -14.33 -13.46
N GLY A 171 -10.18 -14.86 -13.85
CA GLY A 171 -9.91 -16.30 -13.78
C GLY A 171 -9.32 -16.64 -12.42
N TYR A 172 -9.86 -17.67 -11.78
CA TYR A 172 -9.41 -18.19 -10.49
C TYR A 172 -9.06 -19.66 -10.61
N ALA A 173 -7.97 -20.09 -9.98
CA ALA A 173 -7.70 -21.50 -9.74
C ALA A 173 -8.47 -21.94 -8.50
N VAL A 174 -9.35 -22.93 -8.64
CA VAL A 174 -10.16 -23.48 -7.55
C VAL A 174 -9.68 -24.89 -7.27
N ASP A 175 -9.18 -25.11 -6.07
CA ASP A 175 -8.73 -26.40 -5.57
C ASP A 175 -9.69 -26.89 -4.48
N ILE A 176 -10.11 -28.15 -4.58
CA ILE A 176 -11.08 -28.76 -3.68
C ILE A 176 -10.49 -30.05 -3.13
N SER A 177 -10.49 -30.20 -1.81
CA SER A 177 -9.95 -31.37 -1.12
C SER A 177 -10.89 -31.85 -0.03
N CYS A 178 -10.96 -33.16 0.18
CA CYS A 178 -11.71 -33.77 1.28
C CYS A 178 -10.93 -34.99 1.79
N GLU A 179 -10.94 -35.22 3.10
CA GLU A 179 -10.19 -36.32 3.70
C GLU A 179 -10.71 -37.67 3.20
N GLY A 180 -9.79 -38.52 2.72
CA GLY A 180 -10.14 -39.82 2.12
C GLY A 180 -10.63 -39.74 0.67
N TYR A 181 -10.56 -38.58 0.01
CA TYR A 181 -10.95 -38.39 -1.40
C TYR A 181 -9.82 -37.79 -2.24
N ASP A 182 -9.83 -38.09 -3.54
CA ASP A 182 -8.87 -37.56 -4.50
C ASP A 182 -9.10 -36.04 -4.70
N PRO A 183 -8.09 -35.17 -4.50
CA PRO A 183 -8.24 -33.73 -4.61
C PRO A 183 -8.43 -33.30 -6.07
N PHE A 184 -9.20 -32.24 -6.28
CA PHE A 184 -9.58 -31.80 -7.61
C PHE A 184 -9.33 -30.29 -7.79
N GLY A 185 -8.63 -29.91 -8.85
CA GLY A 185 -8.33 -28.52 -9.21
C GLY A 185 -8.87 -28.12 -10.59
N MET A 186 -9.43 -26.92 -10.72
CA MET A 186 -9.85 -26.35 -12.01
C MET A 186 -9.73 -24.83 -12.08
N ASN A 187 -9.60 -24.28 -13.29
CA ASN A 187 -9.66 -22.83 -13.51
C ASN A 187 -11.08 -22.40 -13.87
N VAL A 188 -11.60 -21.39 -13.18
CA VAL A 188 -12.95 -20.86 -13.36
C VAL A 188 -12.90 -19.37 -13.64
N THR A 189 -13.65 -18.93 -14.65
CA THR A 189 -13.81 -17.51 -14.96
C THR A 189 -15.10 -16.97 -14.35
N ILE A 190 -14.99 -15.92 -13.55
CA ILE A 190 -16.11 -15.17 -12.97
C ILE A 190 -16.48 -14.02 -13.89
N TYR A 191 -17.77 -13.93 -14.23
CA TYR A 191 -18.33 -12.89 -15.08
C TYR A 191 -19.18 -11.92 -14.26
N GLU A 192 -19.22 -10.66 -14.70
CA GLU A 192 -19.93 -9.58 -14.02
C GLU A 192 -21.42 -9.92 -13.86
N GLY A 193 -21.92 -9.88 -12.62
CA GLY A 193 -23.34 -10.11 -12.31
C GLY A 193 -23.85 -11.52 -12.61
N LYS A 194 -22.99 -12.46 -13.01
CA LYS A 194 -23.37 -13.86 -13.25
C LYS A 194 -23.01 -14.74 -12.07
N THR A 195 -23.79 -15.80 -11.90
CA THR A 195 -23.47 -16.89 -10.97
C THR A 195 -22.84 -18.04 -11.75
N THR A 196 -21.59 -18.34 -11.42
CA THR A 196 -20.88 -19.53 -11.92
C THR A 196 -21.04 -20.65 -10.88
N SER A 197 -21.54 -21.81 -11.30
CA SER A 197 -21.78 -22.95 -10.42
C SER A 197 -20.86 -24.12 -10.74
N ILE A 198 -20.19 -24.64 -9.72
CA ILE A 198 -19.41 -25.88 -9.75
C ILE A 198 -20.22 -26.94 -9.00
N ILE A 199 -20.57 -28.02 -9.69
CA ILE A 199 -21.25 -29.18 -9.10
C ILE A 199 -20.42 -30.42 -9.41
N ARG A 200 -19.91 -31.10 -8.38
CA ARG A 200 -19.04 -32.28 -8.53
C ARG A 200 -19.24 -33.32 -7.41
N THR A 201 -18.86 -34.55 -7.71
CA THR A 201 -18.77 -35.66 -6.75
C THR A 201 -17.31 -36.12 -6.72
N LEU A 202 -16.67 -36.17 -5.56
CA LEU A 202 -15.29 -36.62 -5.41
C LEU A 202 -15.21 -38.14 -5.40
N THR A 203 -14.06 -38.66 -5.86
CA THR A 203 -13.79 -40.10 -5.85
C THR A 203 -13.00 -40.45 -4.58
N PRO A 204 -13.43 -41.44 -3.78
CA PRO A 204 -12.69 -41.85 -2.60
C PRO A 204 -11.35 -42.45 -2.99
N VAL A 205 -10.30 -42.15 -2.24
CA VAL A 205 -9.00 -42.81 -2.37
C VAL A 205 -9.17 -44.23 -1.84
N PRO A 206 -8.80 -45.28 -2.60
CA PRO A 206 -8.88 -46.64 -2.11
C PRO A 206 -7.99 -46.77 -0.86
N GLU A 207 -8.58 -47.25 0.24
CA GLU A 207 -7.80 -47.57 1.44
C GLU A 207 -6.72 -48.61 1.05
N PRO A 208 -5.45 -48.44 1.49
CA PRO A 208 -4.43 -49.44 1.27
C PRO A 208 -4.95 -50.78 1.80
N ALA A 209 -4.87 -51.83 0.98
CA ALA A 209 -5.25 -53.17 1.44
C ALA A 209 -4.52 -53.46 2.76
N PRO A 210 -5.20 -54.01 3.79
CA PRO A 210 -4.54 -54.38 5.03
C PRO A 210 -3.32 -55.22 4.66
N LEU A 211 -2.15 -54.84 5.19
CA LEU A 211 -0.94 -55.61 4.98
C LEU A 211 -1.25 -57.07 5.33
N PRO A 212 -0.87 -58.04 4.48
CA PRO A 212 -0.98 -59.44 4.87
C PRO A 212 -0.33 -59.59 6.26
N PRO A 213 -0.92 -60.38 7.17
CA PRO A 213 -0.30 -60.61 8.47
C PRO A 213 1.15 -60.99 8.22
N GLU A 214 2.10 -60.27 8.83
CA GLU A 214 3.52 -60.56 8.67
C GLU A 214 3.72 -62.06 8.92
N THR A 215 4.02 -62.82 7.86
CA THR A 215 4.54 -64.16 8.01
C THR A 215 5.92 -63.98 8.60
N ILE A 216 6.00 -63.99 9.93
CA ILE A 216 7.27 -64.14 10.65
C ILE A 216 7.89 -65.41 10.05
N PRO A 217 9.00 -65.32 9.30
CA PRO A 217 9.61 -66.51 8.74
C PRO A 217 9.96 -67.41 9.92
N GLU A 218 9.32 -68.57 9.99
CA GLU A 218 9.68 -69.60 10.95
C GLU A 218 11.17 -69.87 10.76
N THR A 219 11.94 -69.52 11.79
CA THR A 219 13.39 -69.65 11.81
C THR A 219 13.69 -71.11 11.49
N PRO A 220 14.42 -71.43 10.41
CA PRO A 220 14.66 -72.81 10.05
C PRO A 220 15.33 -73.48 11.25
N GLU A 221 14.65 -74.48 11.80
CA GLU A 221 15.15 -75.33 12.86
C GLU A 221 16.52 -75.83 12.41
N ALA A 222 17.55 -75.44 13.17
CA ALA A 222 18.93 -75.73 12.83
C ALA A 222 19.13 -77.25 12.75
N ALA A 223 19.09 -77.78 11.53
CA ALA A 223 19.53 -79.13 11.23
C ALA A 223 21.01 -79.22 11.59
N GLY A 224 21.30 -80.09 12.56
CA GLY A 224 22.58 -80.14 13.23
C GLY A 224 23.75 -80.47 12.32
N TRP A 225 24.89 -79.90 12.70
CA TRP A 225 26.19 -80.53 12.54
C TRP A 225 26.87 -80.50 13.90
N GLY A 226 27.24 -81.68 14.37
CA GLY A 226 28.00 -81.85 15.61
C GLY A 226 29.47 -81.48 15.46
N ALA A 227 30.05 -81.22 16.64
CA ALA A 227 31.46 -81.31 17.03
C ALA A 227 32.45 -80.25 16.49
N ALA A 228 32.98 -79.41 17.38
CA ALA A 228 34.28 -79.65 18.04
C ALA A 228 34.59 -78.57 19.11
N LEU A 229 35.42 -78.97 20.07
CA LEU A 229 35.75 -78.35 21.37
C LEU A 229 36.70 -77.13 21.30
N LEU A 230 36.86 -76.53 22.50
CA LEU A 230 37.85 -75.54 22.98
C LEU A 230 37.51 -74.08 22.60
N GLY A 231 37.49 -73.11 23.51
CA GLY A 231 37.93 -73.06 24.90
C GLY A 231 37.95 -71.59 25.34
N ALA A 232 37.93 -71.41 26.66
CA ALA A 232 38.25 -70.18 27.40
C ALA A 232 37.32 -68.96 27.25
N ALA A 233 36.64 -68.71 28.36
CA ALA A 233 36.17 -67.40 28.78
C ALA A 233 37.31 -66.38 28.82
N LEU A 234 37.03 -65.13 28.40
CA LEU A 234 37.36 -63.97 29.23
C LEU A 234 36.49 -62.79 28.85
N CYS A 235 35.81 -62.25 29.86
CA CYS A 235 35.21 -60.93 29.88
C CYS A 235 36.27 -59.82 29.64
N ILE A 236 35.78 -58.58 29.72
CA ILE A 236 36.46 -57.27 29.69
C ILE A 236 36.33 -56.65 28.29
N GLY A 237 35.68 -55.51 28.10
CA GLY A 237 35.26 -54.49 29.04
C GLY A 237 35.46 -53.15 28.34
N TYR A 238 34.39 -52.34 28.34
CA TYR A 238 34.39 -50.88 28.41
C TYR A 238 35.31 -50.03 27.49
N ARG A 239 34.70 -48.93 27.02
CA ARG A 239 35.14 -47.53 27.21
C ARG A 239 35.33 -46.73 25.91
N MET A 240 34.33 -45.87 25.70
CA MET A 240 34.32 -44.53 25.11
C MET A 240 35.53 -43.99 24.30
N LYS A 241 35.13 -43.29 23.22
CA LYS A 241 35.59 -41.96 22.74
C LYS A 241 36.82 -41.91 21.84
N PRO A 242 37.08 -40.77 21.14
CA PRO A 242 36.57 -39.38 21.30
C PRO A 242 35.24 -39.02 20.63
#